data_AF-E3NU58-F1
#
_entry.id   AF-E3NU58-F1
#
_cell.length_a   1.000
_cell.length_b   1.000
_cell.length_c   1.000
_cell.angle_alpha   90.00
_cell.angle_beta   90.00
_cell.angle_gamma   90.00
#
_symmetry.space_group_name_H-M   'P 1'
#
loop_
_entity.id
_entity.type
_entity.pdbx_description
1 polymer ?
#
loop_
_entity_poly.entity_id
_entity_poly.type
_entity_poly.pdbx_seq_one_letter_code
_entity_poly.pdbx_strand_id
1 'polypeptide(L)'
;MVHLRFKNTSLVLYPITKQKHLTVSTTAEKEAKRAKKEAKRQSQKSQKAAEKSSNALDGMTNTGRRTSSVTAQITRQARRFSTAIAPTLTKIEAVHILQKLDEVRVKMNDVAQLQGAIEHYVLRNSAQFDPVELDIINKEGFRIMQASVYPDEIVLQEGSKKICEVTLIDTEDTSSLLKIKHPVSGMTVYELRELGGTILIQTNTDELKGARVMTQTSGLSSLFLNCGCAFSKETWSVLTQDKIMASVRPNRSFWSENEIKVSSKELEGFSNNQFQIDWDPNCENELRLISLVFGIGQMVRVAFPQLFHIVKEFRQRNQ
;
A
#
# COMPACT_ATOMS: atom_id res chain seq x y z
N MET A 1 -4.66 -21.71 -24.58
CA MET A 1 -3.71 -21.65 -25.72
C MET A 1 -4.26 -20.64 -26.71
N VAL A 2 -3.69 -19.43 -26.77
CA VAL A 2 -4.20 -18.31 -27.58
C VAL A 2 -3.34 -18.18 -28.82
N HIS A 3 -3.96 -18.09 -29.98
CA HIS A 3 -3.27 -17.93 -31.25
C HIS A 3 -3.24 -16.45 -31.63
N LEU A 4 -2.04 -15.86 -31.74
CA LEU A 4 -1.84 -14.46 -32.14
C LEU A 4 -1.63 -14.40 -33.66
N ARG A 5 -2.48 -13.66 -34.36
CA ARG A 5 -2.24 -13.22 -35.74
C ARG A 5 -2.25 -11.70 -35.81
N PHE A 6 -1.15 -11.12 -36.27
CA PHE A 6 -1.01 -9.68 -36.51
C PHE A 6 -1.42 -9.35 -37.95
N LYS A 7 -2.38 -8.44 -38.12
CA LYS A 7 -2.49 -7.52 -39.26
C LYS A 7 -3.18 -6.23 -38.80
N ASN A 8 -2.51 -5.10 -39.04
CA ASN A 8 -2.96 -3.70 -38.99
C ASN A 8 -3.90 -3.26 -37.86
N THR A 9 -3.30 -2.56 -36.88
CA THR A 9 -3.87 -1.45 -36.09
C THR A 9 -5.37 -1.52 -35.76
N SER A 10 -5.75 -2.47 -34.90
CA SER A 10 -6.78 -2.34 -33.84
C SER A 10 -6.93 -3.68 -33.10
N LEU A 11 -6.89 -3.65 -31.77
CA LEU A 11 -7.11 -4.83 -30.93
C LEU A 11 -8.58 -4.88 -30.51
N VAL A 12 -9.35 -5.81 -31.09
CA VAL A 12 -10.77 -6.00 -30.77
C VAL A 12 -10.93 -7.35 -30.06
N LEU A 13 -11.32 -7.32 -28.79
CA LEU A 13 -11.64 -8.49 -27.98
C LEU A 13 -13.12 -8.86 -28.17
N TYR A 14 -13.40 -10.09 -28.60
CA TYR A 14 -14.76 -10.64 -28.64
C TYR A 14 -15.02 -11.51 -27.40
N PRO A 15 -16.13 -11.31 -26.67
CA PRO A 15 -16.53 -12.20 -25.60
C PRO A 15 -17.21 -13.46 -26.17
N ILE A 16 -16.81 -14.64 -25.71
CA ILE A 16 -17.53 -15.90 -25.98
C ILE A 16 -18.44 -16.21 -24.78
N THR A 17 -19.72 -16.31 -25.05
CA THR A 17 -20.78 -16.70 -24.11
C THR A 17 -20.89 -18.21 -23.91
N LYS A 18 -20.86 -18.62 -22.63
CA LYS A 18 -21.47 -19.77 -21.92
C LYS A 18 -21.75 -21.10 -22.64
N GLN A 19 -21.35 -22.21 -21.98
CA GLN A 19 -22.28 -23.30 -21.65
C GLN A 19 -21.86 -24.10 -20.39
N LYS A 20 -22.85 -24.81 -19.82
CA LYS A 20 -22.99 -25.31 -18.44
C LYS A 20 -22.53 -26.76 -18.22
N HIS A 21 -22.21 -27.03 -16.93
CA HIS A 21 -22.38 -28.25 -16.11
C HIS A 21 -21.65 -29.56 -16.47
N LEU A 22 -20.90 -30.09 -15.49
CA LEU A 22 -21.16 -31.42 -14.92
C LEU A 22 -20.56 -31.57 -13.50
N THR A 23 -21.28 -32.32 -12.68
CA THR A 23 -21.18 -32.52 -11.22
C THR A 23 -20.51 -33.86 -10.84
N VAL A 24 -20.27 -34.02 -9.52
CA VAL A 24 -19.93 -35.26 -8.75
C VAL A 24 -18.40 -35.48 -8.62
N SER A 25 -17.80 -35.60 -7.43
CA SER A 25 -18.14 -36.59 -6.40
C SER A 25 -17.82 -36.21 -4.94
N THR A 26 -18.72 -36.70 -4.10
CA THR A 26 -18.73 -36.76 -2.65
C THR A 26 -17.87 -37.90 -2.11
N THR A 27 -16.74 -37.60 -1.47
CA THR A 27 -16.09 -38.55 -0.52
C THR A 27 -15.08 -37.91 0.45
N ALA A 28 -14.62 -36.67 0.22
CA ALA A 28 -13.61 -36.04 1.10
C ALA A 28 -14.19 -35.40 2.39
N GLU A 29 -15.50 -35.17 2.48
CA GLU A 29 -16.11 -34.39 3.58
C GLU A 29 -16.51 -35.23 4.82
N LYS A 30 -16.43 -36.56 4.75
CA LYS A 30 -16.79 -37.47 5.87
C LYS A 30 -15.60 -37.87 6.75
N GLU A 31 -14.36 -37.76 6.28
CA GLU A 31 -13.18 -38.12 7.08
C GLU A 31 -12.65 -36.95 7.93
N ALA A 32 -12.76 -35.70 7.46
CA ALA A 32 -12.34 -34.52 8.22
C ALA A 32 -13.16 -34.26 9.51
N LYS A 33 -14.38 -34.81 9.62
CA LYS A 33 -15.25 -34.67 10.80
C LYS A 33 -15.00 -35.71 11.90
N ARG A 34 -14.28 -36.81 11.62
CA ARG A 34 -13.90 -37.79 12.67
C ARG A 34 -12.62 -37.39 13.41
N ALA A 35 -11.62 -36.83 12.71
CA ALA A 35 -10.37 -36.39 13.33
C ALA A 35 -10.53 -35.24 14.35
N LYS A 36 -11.50 -34.33 14.13
CA LYS A 36 -11.78 -33.22 15.08
C LYS A 36 -12.47 -33.66 16.38
N LYS A 37 -13.03 -34.87 16.46
CA LYS A 37 -13.73 -35.36 17.66
C LYS A 37 -12.82 -36.09 18.66
N GLU A 38 -11.69 -36.62 18.20
CA GLU A 38 -10.70 -37.29 19.07
C GLU A 38 -9.72 -36.31 19.73
N ALA A 39 -9.31 -35.25 19.02
CA ALA A 39 -8.45 -34.19 19.59
C ALA A 39 -9.13 -33.44 20.76
N LYS A 40 -10.46 -33.30 20.74
CA LYS A 40 -11.23 -32.63 21.80
C LYS A 40 -11.40 -33.48 23.07
N ARG A 41 -11.21 -34.81 22.98
CA ARG A 41 -11.28 -35.73 24.14
C ARG A 41 -9.96 -35.83 24.90
N GLN A 42 -8.82 -35.61 24.24
CA GLN A 42 -7.52 -35.59 24.92
C GLN A 42 -7.28 -34.29 25.70
N SER A 43 -7.73 -33.13 25.19
CA SER A 43 -7.55 -31.85 25.90
C SER A 43 -8.36 -31.75 27.21
N GLN A 44 -9.52 -32.41 27.28
CA GLN A 44 -10.35 -32.42 28.50
C GLN A 44 -9.85 -33.41 29.58
N LYS A 45 -9.08 -34.43 29.21
CA LYS A 45 -8.49 -35.37 30.19
C LYS A 45 -7.30 -34.75 30.93
N SER A 46 -6.55 -33.86 30.27
CA SER A 46 -5.40 -33.17 30.86
C SER A 46 -5.78 -32.04 31.82
N GLN A 47 -6.97 -31.45 31.69
CA GLN A 47 -7.46 -30.41 32.61
C GLN A 47 -8.10 -30.97 33.89
N LYS A 48 -8.55 -32.23 33.89
CA LYS A 48 -9.21 -32.85 35.07
C LYS A 48 -8.24 -33.57 36.02
N ALA A 49 -6.96 -33.69 35.66
CA ALA A 49 -5.92 -34.28 36.50
C ALA A 49 -5.21 -33.25 37.40
N ALA A 50 -5.44 -31.95 37.20
CA ALA A 50 -4.76 -30.87 37.93
C ALA A 50 -5.51 -30.36 39.17
N GLU A 51 -6.68 -30.91 39.51
CA GLU A 51 -7.57 -30.34 40.54
C GLU A 51 -7.94 -31.29 41.69
N LYS A 52 -7.16 -32.35 41.93
CA LYS A 52 -7.35 -33.24 43.09
C LYS A 52 -6.02 -33.66 43.73
N SER A 53 -5.51 -32.84 44.65
CA SER A 53 -4.88 -33.30 45.89
C SER A 53 -4.65 -32.13 46.85
N SER A 54 -5.47 -32.04 47.89
CA SER A 54 -5.19 -31.21 49.08
C SER A 54 -4.96 -32.10 50.29
N ASN A 55 -3.96 -31.73 51.08
CA ASN A 55 -3.72 -32.00 52.51
C ASN A 55 -2.92 -33.26 52.90
N ALA A 56 -1.68 -33.02 53.36
CA ALA A 56 -1.07 -33.63 54.56
C ALA A 56 0.12 -32.76 55.05
N LEU A 57 0.37 -32.80 56.36
CA LEU A 57 1.14 -31.87 57.20
C LEU A 57 2.68 -32.11 57.24
N ASP A 58 3.39 -31.07 57.70
CA ASP A 58 4.69 -30.99 58.41
C ASP A 58 6.02 -31.43 57.77
N GLY A 59 6.99 -30.49 57.79
CA GLY A 59 8.40 -30.75 57.53
C GLY A 59 9.25 -29.47 57.40
N MET A 60 10.13 -29.24 58.36
CA MET A 60 10.98 -28.07 58.59
C MET A 60 12.00 -27.74 57.46
N THR A 61 12.38 -26.46 57.41
CA THR A 61 13.63 -25.85 56.86
C THR A 61 13.96 -25.99 55.36
N ASN A 62 13.92 -24.86 54.64
CA ASN A 62 15.13 -24.30 54.03
C ASN A 62 14.87 -22.91 53.42
N THR A 63 15.77 -21.96 53.73
CA THR A 63 15.92 -20.68 53.04
C THR A 63 16.34 -20.92 51.59
N GLY A 64 15.37 -21.19 50.72
CA GLY A 64 15.55 -21.45 49.30
C GLY A 64 15.15 -20.24 48.47
N ARG A 65 16.16 -19.49 47.99
CA ARG A 65 16.09 -18.45 46.96
C ARG A 65 15.02 -18.81 45.92
N ARG A 66 13.96 -18.01 45.77
CA ARG A 66 12.95 -18.15 44.69
C ARG A 66 13.65 -18.07 43.34
N THR A 67 14.06 -19.19 42.79
CA THR A 67 14.65 -19.31 41.45
C THR A 67 13.51 -19.17 40.44
N SER A 68 13.20 -17.93 40.06
CA SER A 68 12.41 -17.72 38.85
C SER A 68 13.16 -18.38 37.69
N SER A 69 12.51 -19.32 36.99
CA SER A 69 13.07 -19.99 35.82
C SER A 69 13.73 -19.00 34.87
N VAL A 70 14.92 -19.34 34.35
CA VAL A 70 15.64 -18.54 33.34
C VAL A 70 14.73 -18.28 32.14
N THR A 71 13.89 -19.24 31.74
CA THR A 71 12.88 -19.09 30.70
C THR A 71 11.82 -18.05 31.06
N ALA A 72 11.39 -17.99 32.33
CA ALA A 72 10.44 -16.98 32.80
C ALA A 72 11.07 -15.58 32.87
N GLN A 73 12.34 -15.49 33.24
CA GLN A 73 13.09 -14.22 33.22
C GLN A 73 13.31 -13.73 31.79
N ILE A 74 13.73 -14.60 30.87
CA ILE A 74 13.89 -14.28 29.44
C ILE A 74 12.54 -13.89 28.84
N THR A 75 11.45 -14.63 29.11
CA THR A 75 10.11 -14.29 28.61
C THR A 75 9.67 -12.92 29.13
N ARG A 76 9.96 -12.60 30.40
CA ARG A 76 9.62 -11.30 30.99
C ARG A 76 10.46 -10.16 30.40
N GLN A 77 11.75 -10.39 30.15
CA GLN A 77 12.62 -9.44 29.49
C GLN A 77 12.23 -9.24 28.03
N ALA A 78 11.95 -10.31 27.28
CA ALA A 78 11.45 -10.26 25.92
C ALA A 78 10.11 -9.53 25.82
N ARG A 79 9.19 -9.77 26.77
CA ARG A 79 7.94 -8.99 26.84
C ARG A 79 8.20 -7.51 27.11
N ARG A 80 9.07 -7.17 28.08
CA ARG A 80 9.42 -5.77 28.39
C ARG A 80 10.10 -5.06 27.22
N PHE A 81 11.04 -5.75 26.56
CA PHE A 81 11.71 -5.29 25.36
C PHE A 81 10.71 -5.10 24.22
N SER A 82 9.84 -6.09 23.96
CA SER A 82 8.78 -5.99 22.94
C SER A 82 7.79 -4.87 23.26
N THR A 83 7.36 -4.70 24.51
CA THR A 83 6.45 -3.59 24.88
C THR A 83 7.11 -2.22 24.77
N ALA A 84 8.43 -2.12 24.91
CA ALA A 84 9.15 -0.86 24.80
C ALA A 84 9.53 -0.53 23.34
N ILE A 85 9.85 -1.55 22.54
CA ILE A 85 10.46 -1.38 21.21
C ILE A 85 9.50 -1.69 20.07
N ALA A 86 8.52 -2.57 20.26
CA ALA A 86 7.51 -2.80 19.23
C ALA A 86 6.81 -1.48 18.84
N PRO A 87 6.35 -0.62 19.78
CA PRO A 87 5.71 0.65 19.40
C PRO A 87 6.59 1.57 18.56
N THR A 88 7.92 1.59 18.81
CA THR A 88 8.87 2.44 18.07
C THR A 88 9.24 1.86 16.70
N LEU A 89 8.92 0.59 16.44
CA LEU A 89 9.17 -0.08 15.14
C LEU A 89 7.87 -0.38 14.38
N THR A 90 6.71 -0.15 15.00
CA THR A 90 5.38 -0.38 14.42
C THR A 90 4.69 0.92 14.02
N LYS A 91 5.38 2.06 14.06
CA LYS A 91 4.84 3.36 13.62
C LYS A 91 5.91 4.18 12.93
N ILE A 92 5.49 4.98 11.96
CA ILE A 92 6.38 5.94 11.31
C ILE A 92 6.37 7.23 12.13
N GLU A 93 7.56 7.83 12.33
CA GLU A 93 7.68 9.11 13.00
C GLU A 93 6.87 10.20 12.32
N ALA A 94 6.43 11.18 13.12
CA ALA A 94 5.71 12.33 12.62
C ALA A 94 6.54 13.11 11.57
N VAL A 95 6.00 13.26 10.36
CA VAL A 95 6.51 14.15 9.32
C VAL A 95 6.02 15.57 9.58
N HIS A 96 6.83 16.38 10.27
CA HIS A 96 6.40 17.68 10.80
C HIS A 96 6.04 18.68 9.70
N ILE A 97 6.68 18.62 8.53
CA ILE A 97 6.37 19.54 7.43
C ILE A 97 4.93 19.37 6.93
N LEU A 98 4.40 18.14 6.94
CA LEU A 98 3.02 17.85 6.54
C LEU A 98 1.98 18.45 7.47
N GLN A 99 2.33 18.72 8.73
CA GLN A 99 1.42 19.39 9.68
C GLN A 99 1.25 20.89 9.40
N LYS A 100 2.25 21.52 8.76
CA LYS A 100 2.28 22.97 8.51
C LYS A 100 1.62 23.38 7.20
N LEU A 101 1.34 22.40 6.34
CA LEU A 101 0.77 22.61 5.02
C LEU A 101 -0.67 22.13 5.03
N ASP A 102 -1.52 22.76 4.22
CA ASP A 102 -2.92 22.36 4.00
C ASP A 102 -3.08 21.54 2.72
N GLU A 103 -2.14 21.70 1.79
CA GLU A 103 -2.07 20.97 0.54
C GLU A 103 -0.62 20.66 0.13
N VAL A 104 -0.47 19.59 -0.65
CA VAL A 104 0.76 19.28 -1.38
C VAL A 104 0.42 18.78 -2.77
N ARG A 105 1.37 18.90 -3.68
CA ARG A 105 1.25 18.35 -5.03
C ARG A 105 2.40 17.42 -5.36
N VAL A 106 2.12 16.32 -6.04
CA VAL A 106 3.10 15.32 -6.46
C VAL A 106 3.28 15.42 -7.97
N LYS A 107 4.51 15.71 -8.42
CA LYS A 107 4.86 15.92 -9.83
C LYS A 107 6.06 15.06 -10.19
N MET A 108 6.12 14.54 -11.41
CA MET A 108 7.35 13.93 -11.92
C MET A 108 8.42 14.99 -12.12
N ASN A 109 9.60 14.76 -11.55
CA ASN A 109 10.72 15.71 -11.61
C ASN A 109 11.32 15.76 -13.02
N ASP A 110 11.71 14.59 -13.54
CA ASP A 110 12.33 14.46 -14.85
C ASP A 110 11.65 13.38 -15.71
N VAL A 111 11.03 13.83 -16.80
CA VAL A 111 10.36 12.95 -17.77
C VAL A 111 11.37 12.11 -18.56
N ALA A 112 12.61 12.60 -18.72
CA ALA A 112 13.65 11.85 -19.42
C ALA A 112 14.04 10.58 -18.65
N GLN A 113 13.96 10.58 -17.32
CA GLN A 113 14.18 9.37 -16.51
C GLN A 113 13.13 8.30 -16.80
N LEU A 114 11.86 8.70 -16.90
CA LEU A 114 10.78 7.79 -17.29
C LEU A 114 11.01 7.23 -18.70
N GLN A 115 11.34 8.09 -19.67
CA GLN A 115 11.63 7.67 -21.04
C GLN A 115 12.80 6.69 -21.08
N GLY A 116 13.90 6.98 -20.35
CA GLY A 116 15.03 6.08 -20.23
C GLY A 116 14.68 4.72 -19.65
N ALA A 117 13.83 4.68 -18.61
CA ALA A 117 13.34 3.42 -18.05
C ALA A 117 12.53 2.60 -19.07
N ILE A 118 11.66 3.25 -19.84
CA ILE A 118 10.86 2.62 -20.89
C ILE A 118 11.75 2.09 -22.02
N GLU A 119 12.67 2.91 -22.51
CA GLU A 119 13.59 2.54 -23.58
C GLU A 119 14.47 1.34 -23.17
N HIS A 120 14.99 1.36 -21.95
CA HIS A 120 15.80 0.25 -21.43
C HIS A 120 14.98 -1.04 -21.34
N TYR A 121 13.74 -0.95 -20.87
CA TYR A 121 12.84 -2.10 -20.83
C TYR A 121 12.51 -2.64 -22.23
N VAL A 122 12.15 -1.77 -23.18
CA VAL A 122 11.77 -2.19 -24.53
C VAL A 122 12.95 -2.73 -25.34
N LEU A 123 14.10 -2.03 -25.31
CA LEU A 123 15.25 -2.37 -26.15
C LEU A 123 16.11 -3.48 -25.56
N ARG A 124 16.21 -3.57 -24.23
CA ARG A 124 17.10 -4.52 -23.55
C ARG A 124 16.35 -5.63 -22.82
N ASN A 125 15.01 -5.61 -22.83
CA ASN A 125 14.16 -6.54 -22.06
C ASN A 125 14.57 -6.60 -20.58
N SER A 126 15.04 -5.48 -20.03
CA SER A 126 15.52 -5.36 -18.67
C SER A 126 14.52 -4.56 -17.85
N ALA A 127 14.01 -5.15 -16.78
CA ALA A 127 13.13 -4.46 -15.85
C ALA A 127 13.89 -3.65 -14.78
N GLN A 128 15.23 -3.67 -14.82
CA GLN A 128 16.07 -2.78 -14.03
C GLN A 128 16.15 -1.41 -14.71
N PHE A 129 15.94 -0.35 -13.95
CA PHE A 129 16.06 1.04 -14.40
C PHE A 129 16.62 1.92 -13.28
N ASP A 130 17.19 3.06 -13.66
CA ASP A 130 17.60 4.11 -12.71
C ASP A 130 16.36 4.78 -12.10
N PRO A 131 16.39 5.18 -10.82
CA PRO A 131 15.18 5.62 -10.13
C PRO A 131 14.50 6.81 -10.81
N VAL A 132 13.17 6.74 -10.93
CA VAL A 132 12.37 7.85 -11.44
C VAL A 132 11.94 8.73 -10.27
N GLU A 133 12.32 10.00 -10.33
CA GLU A 133 12.11 10.93 -9.23
C GLU A 133 10.79 11.69 -9.34
N LEU A 134 10.06 11.74 -8.23
CA LEU A 134 8.84 12.50 -8.06
C LEU A 134 9.07 13.57 -6.99
N ASP A 135 8.80 14.83 -7.33
CA ASP A 135 8.86 15.94 -6.40
C ASP A 135 7.52 16.12 -5.69
N ILE A 136 7.58 16.29 -4.38
CA ILE A 136 6.46 16.75 -3.57
C ILE A 136 6.67 18.24 -3.33
N ILE A 137 5.76 19.05 -3.86
CA ILE A 137 5.83 20.51 -3.82
C ILE A 137 4.67 21.08 -3.00
N ASN A 138 4.91 22.22 -2.36
CA ASN A 138 3.85 22.98 -1.70
C ASN A 138 3.06 23.84 -2.70
N LYS A 139 2.10 24.62 -2.17
CA LYS A 139 1.28 25.54 -2.95
C LYS A 139 2.12 26.63 -3.64
N GLU A 140 3.18 27.08 -2.98
CA GLU A 140 4.14 28.07 -3.51
C GLU A 140 5.06 27.51 -4.60
N GLY A 141 5.07 26.19 -4.81
CA GLY A 141 5.89 25.52 -5.83
C GLY A 141 7.29 25.11 -5.36
N PHE A 142 7.61 25.30 -4.07
CA PHE A 142 8.85 24.81 -3.48
C PHE A 142 8.76 23.31 -3.19
N ARG A 143 9.83 22.59 -3.52
CA ARG A 143 10.00 21.18 -3.17
C ARG A 143 10.22 21.02 -1.68
N ILE A 144 9.39 20.20 -1.04
CA ILE A 144 9.47 19.90 0.40
C ILE A 144 9.97 18.49 0.67
N MET A 145 9.68 17.55 -0.22
CA MET A 145 10.08 16.14 -0.13
C MET A 145 10.28 15.57 -1.54
N GLN A 146 10.90 14.40 -1.61
CA GLN A 146 11.14 13.70 -2.85
C GLN A 146 10.77 12.22 -2.68
N ALA A 147 10.18 11.62 -3.70
CA ALA A 147 9.91 10.19 -3.76
C ALA A 147 10.64 9.58 -4.95
N SER A 148 11.46 8.58 -4.68
CA SER A 148 12.28 7.89 -5.67
C SER A 148 11.65 6.54 -5.98
N VAL A 149 11.25 6.32 -7.23
CA VAL A 149 10.62 5.07 -7.68
C VAL A 149 11.71 4.13 -8.18
N TYR A 150 12.04 3.11 -7.38
CA TYR A 150 12.91 2.01 -7.76
C TYR A 150 12.07 0.84 -8.32
N PRO A 151 12.70 -0.15 -8.98
CA PRO A 151 11.99 -1.37 -9.41
C PRO A 151 11.30 -2.12 -8.25
N ASP A 152 11.92 -2.14 -7.07
CA ASP A 152 11.49 -2.93 -5.92
C ASP A 152 10.51 -2.17 -5.03
N GLU A 153 10.69 -0.86 -4.91
CA GLU A 153 9.98 -0.01 -3.94
C GLU A 153 10.02 1.46 -4.31
N ILE A 154 9.16 2.25 -3.67
CA ILE A 154 9.21 3.70 -3.70
C ILE A 154 9.76 4.15 -2.35
N VAL A 155 10.78 5.00 -2.37
CA VAL A 155 11.38 5.57 -1.16
C VAL A 155 10.94 7.02 -1.03
N LEU A 156 10.26 7.37 0.07
CA LEU A 156 9.92 8.75 0.39
C LEU A 156 10.97 9.34 1.34
N GLN A 157 11.49 10.52 1.00
CA GLN A 157 12.53 11.20 1.76
C GLN A 157 12.28 12.71 1.93
N GLU A 158 12.71 13.22 3.07
CA GLU A 158 12.77 14.65 3.41
C GLU A 158 14.25 15.04 3.54
N GLY A 159 14.77 15.76 2.54
CA GLY A 159 16.22 15.99 2.44
C GLY A 159 16.98 14.67 2.32
N SER A 160 17.89 14.39 3.26
CA SER A 160 18.62 13.12 3.34
C SER A 160 17.96 12.08 4.26
N LYS A 161 16.86 12.43 4.95
CA LYS A 161 16.17 11.54 5.88
C LYS A 161 15.14 10.68 5.12
N LYS A 162 15.30 9.36 5.18
CA LYS A 162 14.29 8.39 4.72
C LYS A 162 13.08 8.40 5.66
N ILE A 163 11.90 8.65 5.11
CA ILE A 163 10.64 8.71 5.87
C ILE A 163 9.95 7.34 5.89
N CYS A 164 9.81 6.71 4.73
CA CYS A 164 9.23 5.37 4.61
C CYS A 164 9.56 4.72 3.27
N GLU A 165 9.33 3.41 3.21
CA GLU A 165 9.36 2.63 1.96
C GLU A 165 7.94 2.23 1.60
N VAL A 166 7.66 2.16 0.30
CA VAL A 166 6.34 1.79 -0.21
C VAL A 166 6.51 0.70 -1.25
N THR A 167 5.84 -0.41 -1.06
CA THR A 167 5.82 -1.52 -2.00
C THR A 167 4.47 -1.55 -2.70
N LEU A 168 4.44 -1.35 -4.02
CA LEU A 168 3.21 -1.39 -4.82
C LEU A 168 2.80 -2.83 -5.13
N ILE A 169 1.64 -3.30 -4.69
CA ILE A 169 1.26 -4.70 -4.89
C ILE A 169 0.27 -4.79 -6.05
N ASP A 170 0.54 -5.73 -6.94
CA ASP A 170 -0.32 -6.05 -8.09
C ASP A 170 -0.21 -7.53 -8.45
N THR A 171 -0.54 -8.37 -7.47
CA THR A 171 -0.81 -9.78 -7.72
C THR A 171 -2.32 -9.94 -7.81
N GLU A 172 -2.81 -10.52 -8.91
CA GLU A 172 -4.25 -10.76 -9.14
C GLU A 172 -4.91 -11.57 -8.01
N ASP A 173 -4.09 -12.28 -7.22
CA ASP A 173 -4.50 -13.09 -6.09
C ASP A 173 -4.65 -12.33 -4.76
N THR A 174 -4.20 -11.07 -4.68
CA THR A 174 -4.28 -10.29 -3.44
C THR A 174 -5.10 -9.01 -3.63
N SER A 175 -5.99 -8.76 -2.68
CA SER A 175 -6.70 -7.47 -2.56
C SER A 175 -5.77 -6.32 -2.16
N SER A 176 -4.46 -6.53 -1.99
CA SER A 176 -3.55 -5.52 -1.46
C SER A 176 -3.03 -4.63 -2.58
N LEU A 177 -3.11 -3.32 -2.36
CA LEU A 177 -2.72 -2.30 -3.32
C LEU A 177 -1.33 -1.74 -3.06
N LEU A 178 -1.01 -1.49 -1.80
CA LEU A 178 0.32 -1.03 -1.39
C LEU A 178 0.58 -1.37 0.08
N LYS A 179 1.86 -1.51 0.41
CA LYS A 179 2.36 -1.64 1.78
C LYS A 179 3.31 -0.50 2.08
N ILE A 180 3.16 0.11 3.25
CA ILE A 180 4.05 1.15 3.77
C ILE A 180 4.90 0.50 4.86
N LYS A 181 6.21 0.58 4.73
CA LYS A 181 7.16 0.01 5.67
C LYS A 181 7.89 1.09 6.47
N HIS A 182 8.25 0.73 7.69
CA HIS A 182 9.04 1.54 8.59
C HIS A 182 10.48 1.69 8.05
N PRO A 183 11.04 2.92 7.99
CA PRO A 183 12.29 3.21 7.27
C PRO A 183 13.54 2.54 7.87
N VAL A 184 13.52 2.14 9.15
CA VAL A 184 14.68 1.52 9.82
C VAL A 184 14.54 0.00 9.92
N SER A 185 13.32 -0.50 10.17
CA SER A 185 13.10 -1.93 10.42
C SER A 185 12.63 -2.71 9.19
N GLY A 186 12.19 -2.01 8.13
CA GLY A 186 11.58 -2.63 6.94
C GLY A 186 10.24 -3.33 7.23
N MET A 187 9.72 -3.23 8.45
CA MET A 187 8.46 -3.86 8.83
C MET A 187 7.28 -3.13 8.19
N THR A 188 6.32 -3.87 7.65
CA THR A 188 5.07 -3.28 7.16
C THR A 188 4.27 -2.71 8.32
N VAL A 189 4.01 -1.40 8.26
CA VAL A 189 3.23 -0.66 9.26
C VAL A 189 1.79 -0.51 8.78
N TYR A 190 1.61 -0.13 7.52
CA TYR A 190 0.29 0.04 6.90
C TYR A 190 0.17 -0.83 5.65
N GLU A 191 -1.02 -1.40 5.45
CA GLU A 191 -1.38 -2.11 4.24
C GLU A 191 -2.73 -1.59 3.74
N LEU A 192 -2.75 -1.10 2.51
CA LEU A 192 -3.99 -0.63 1.88
C LEU A 192 -4.56 -1.77 1.04
N ARG A 193 -5.78 -2.19 1.33
CA ARG A 193 -6.46 -3.30 0.65
C ARG A 193 -7.78 -2.87 0.03
N GLU A 194 -8.00 -3.22 -1.22
CA GLU A 194 -9.25 -2.98 -1.93
C GLU A 194 -10.28 -4.07 -1.63
N LEU A 195 -11.46 -3.67 -1.16
CA LEU A 195 -12.58 -4.53 -0.84
C LEU A 195 -13.87 -3.88 -1.35
N GLY A 196 -14.41 -4.39 -2.46
CA GLY A 196 -15.70 -3.96 -3.01
C GLY A 196 -15.74 -2.47 -3.38
N GLY A 197 -14.67 -1.95 -4.00
CA GLY A 197 -14.56 -0.53 -4.40
C GLY A 197 -14.22 0.44 -3.26
N THR A 198 -14.00 -0.07 -2.05
CA THR A 198 -13.45 0.70 -0.92
C THR A 198 -12.06 0.19 -0.58
N ILE A 199 -11.12 1.08 -0.30
CA ILE A 199 -9.77 0.70 0.10
C ILE A 199 -9.67 0.84 1.62
N LEU A 200 -9.50 -0.26 2.34
CA LEU A 200 -9.28 -0.25 3.78
C LEU A 200 -7.81 0.00 4.11
N ILE A 201 -7.57 0.83 5.12
CA ILE A 201 -6.24 1.03 5.69
C ILE A 201 -6.10 0.06 6.86
N GLN A 202 -5.27 -0.97 6.69
CA GLN A 202 -4.93 -1.92 7.75
C GLN A 202 -3.64 -1.49 8.44
N THR A 203 -3.62 -1.61 9.76
CA THR A 203 -2.48 -1.33 10.63
C THR A 203 -2.38 -2.44 11.67
N ASN A 204 -1.17 -2.66 12.19
CA ASN A 204 -0.94 -3.56 13.32
C ASN A 204 -1.37 -2.95 14.67
N THR A 205 -1.76 -1.68 14.68
CA THR A 205 -2.24 -0.94 15.86
C THR A 205 -3.73 -0.62 15.76
N ASP A 206 -4.37 -0.34 16.89
CA ASP A 206 -5.82 -0.06 16.92
C ASP A 206 -6.19 1.39 16.53
N GLU A 207 -5.22 2.25 16.25
CA GLU A 207 -5.40 3.71 16.21
C GLU A 207 -6.13 4.20 14.96
N LEU A 208 -5.91 3.57 13.81
CA LEU A 208 -6.59 3.91 12.55
C LEU A 208 -7.85 3.07 12.32
N LYS A 209 -8.45 2.50 13.37
CA LYS A 209 -9.68 1.71 13.23
C LYS A 209 -10.79 2.52 12.57
N GLY A 210 -11.22 2.07 11.39
CA GLY A 210 -12.27 2.69 10.60
C GLY A 210 -11.79 3.70 9.55
N ALA A 211 -10.48 3.94 9.43
CA ALA A 211 -9.93 4.72 8.33
C ALA A 211 -10.03 3.96 7.01
N ARG A 212 -10.53 4.62 5.97
CA ARG A 212 -10.74 4.04 4.64
C ARG A 212 -10.59 5.08 3.55
N VAL A 213 -10.26 4.64 2.35
CA VAL A 213 -10.25 5.47 1.15
C VAL A 213 -11.43 5.06 0.26
N MET A 214 -12.26 6.03 -0.09
CA MET A 214 -13.37 5.85 -1.03
C MET A 214 -13.01 6.46 -2.36
N THR A 215 -13.22 5.69 -3.42
CA THR A 215 -13.14 6.18 -4.80
C THR A 215 -14.42 6.93 -5.13
N GLN A 216 -14.28 8.19 -5.54
CA GLN A 216 -15.35 9.02 -6.05
C GLN A 216 -15.20 9.15 -7.56
N THR A 217 -16.25 8.78 -8.29
CA THR A 217 -16.34 8.97 -9.73
C THR A 217 -17.41 10.02 -10.00
N SER A 218 -17.00 11.23 -10.39
CA SER A 218 -17.96 12.27 -10.79
C SER A 218 -18.30 12.13 -12.27
N GLY A 219 -19.58 12.23 -12.65
CA GLY A 219 -20.01 12.19 -14.06
C GLY A 219 -19.36 13.29 -14.91
N LEU A 220 -19.05 14.44 -14.31
CA LEU A 220 -18.35 15.56 -14.94
C LEU A 220 -16.87 15.26 -15.20
N SER A 221 -16.23 14.40 -14.41
CA SER A 221 -14.86 13.92 -14.65
C SER A 221 -14.72 13.31 -16.06
N SER A 222 -15.81 12.75 -16.60
CA SER A 222 -15.80 12.09 -17.91
C SER A 222 -15.54 13.04 -19.07
N LEU A 223 -16.01 14.29 -18.97
CA LEU A 223 -15.82 15.34 -19.97
C LEU A 223 -14.36 15.81 -19.98
N PHE A 224 -13.74 15.92 -18.81
CA PHE A 224 -12.35 16.36 -18.68
C PHE A 224 -11.33 15.36 -19.23
N LEU A 225 -11.61 14.06 -19.08
CA LEU A 225 -10.75 13.02 -19.64
C LEU A 225 -10.83 13.01 -21.18
N ASN A 226 -12.01 13.27 -21.75
CA ASN A 226 -12.20 13.32 -23.19
C ASN A 226 -11.60 14.58 -23.84
N CYS A 227 -11.38 15.67 -23.08
CA CYS A 227 -10.67 16.86 -23.55
C CYS A 227 -9.15 16.81 -23.33
N GLY A 228 -8.59 15.73 -22.77
CA GLY A 228 -7.17 15.64 -22.43
C GLY A 228 -6.75 16.45 -21.19
N CYS A 229 -7.73 17.04 -20.49
CA CYS A 229 -7.51 18.00 -19.41
C CYS A 229 -7.22 17.35 -18.04
N ALA A 230 -7.33 16.02 -17.93
CA ALA A 230 -6.99 15.24 -16.74
C ALA A 230 -6.68 13.79 -17.16
N PHE A 231 -5.67 13.17 -16.55
CA PHE A 231 -5.29 11.79 -16.86
C PHE A 231 -6.13 10.73 -16.13
N SER A 232 -6.89 11.11 -15.11
CA SER A 232 -7.81 10.22 -14.40
C SER A 232 -9.18 10.87 -14.15
N LYS A 233 -10.23 10.04 -14.24
CA LYS A 233 -11.61 10.40 -13.86
C LYS A 233 -11.82 10.28 -12.35
N GLU A 234 -10.97 9.52 -11.68
CA GLU A 234 -11.10 9.13 -10.29
C GLU A 234 -10.50 10.19 -9.37
N THR A 235 -11.23 10.45 -8.30
CA THR A 235 -10.76 11.22 -7.15
C THR A 235 -10.98 10.35 -5.92
N TRP A 236 -10.10 10.42 -4.95
CA TRP A 236 -10.20 9.63 -3.74
C TRP A 236 -10.39 10.52 -2.52
N SER A 237 -11.19 10.04 -1.58
CA SER A 237 -11.34 10.67 -0.27
C SER A 237 -10.90 9.70 0.80
N VAL A 238 -10.04 10.16 1.69
CA VAL A 238 -9.64 9.43 2.89
C VAL A 238 -10.60 9.84 4.00
N LEU A 239 -11.33 8.87 4.54
CA LEU A 239 -12.34 9.07 5.57
C LEU A 239 -11.90 8.39 6.86
N THR A 240 -12.20 9.05 7.97
CA THR A 240 -12.12 8.50 9.32
C THR A 240 -13.41 8.85 10.03
N GLN A 241 -14.06 7.86 10.66
CA GLN A 241 -15.36 8.06 11.32
C GLN A 241 -16.39 8.78 10.40
N ASP A 242 -16.40 8.41 9.12
CA ASP A 242 -17.26 8.99 8.07
C ASP A 242 -17.07 10.50 7.78
N LYS A 243 -16.07 11.14 8.38
CA LYS A 243 -15.61 12.48 8.01
C LYS A 243 -14.51 12.38 6.96
N ILE A 244 -14.58 13.21 5.92
CA ILE A 244 -13.48 13.35 4.95
C ILE A 244 -12.33 14.08 5.63
N MET A 245 -11.18 13.41 5.72
CA MET A 245 -9.97 13.92 6.33
C MET A 245 -8.93 14.36 5.30
N ALA A 246 -8.93 13.73 4.11
CA ALA A 246 -8.11 14.14 2.99
C ALA A 246 -8.77 13.82 1.65
N SER A 247 -8.34 14.51 0.59
CA SER A 247 -8.72 14.24 -0.79
C SER A 247 -7.48 14.14 -1.67
N VAL A 248 -7.45 13.14 -2.53
CA VAL A 248 -6.40 12.93 -3.54
C VAL A 248 -7.07 13.03 -4.91
N ARG A 249 -6.62 13.97 -5.74
CA ARG A 249 -7.25 14.25 -7.04
C ARG A 249 -6.23 14.63 -8.10
N PRO A 250 -6.42 14.22 -9.36
CA PRO A 250 -5.58 14.73 -10.45
C PRO A 250 -5.76 16.25 -10.53
N ASN A 251 -4.65 16.96 -10.69
CA ASN A 251 -4.68 18.41 -10.84
C ASN A 251 -5.33 18.74 -12.19
N ARG A 252 -6.31 19.66 -12.17
CA ARG A 252 -7.10 20.05 -13.35
C ARG A 252 -6.63 21.44 -13.77
N SER A 253 -5.69 21.53 -14.69
CA SER A 253 -5.24 22.80 -15.27
C SER A 253 -6.25 23.28 -16.32
N PHE A 254 -7.36 23.89 -15.90
CA PHE A 254 -8.35 24.46 -16.84
C PHE A 254 -7.94 25.84 -17.40
N TRP A 255 -6.86 26.45 -16.91
CA TRP A 255 -6.56 27.88 -17.17
C TRP A 255 -5.17 28.18 -17.73
N SER A 256 -4.32 27.18 -17.98
CA SER A 256 -2.99 27.40 -18.58
C SER A 256 -2.93 27.10 -20.09
N GLU A 257 -4.04 26.70 -20.72
CA GLU A 257 -4.06 26.17 -22.10
C GLU A 257 -4.40 27.20 -23.20
N ASN A 258 -4.53 28.49 -22.89
CA ASN A 258 -4.84 29.52 -23.90
C ASN A 258 -3.62 30.28 -24.45
N GLU A 259 -2.40 29.71 -24.38
CA GLU A 259 -1.31 30.12 -25.27
C GLU A 259 -0.98 28.97 -26.22
N ILE A 260 -1.70 28.92 -27.34
CA ILE A 260 -1.28 28.17 -28.53
C ILE A 260 -0.05 28.88 -29.08
N LYS A 261 1.15 28.54 -28.59
CA LYS A 261 2.38 28.72 -29.36
C LYS A 261 2.60 27.47 -30.18
N VAL A 262 2.22 27.55 -31.45
CA VAL A 262 2.62 26.62 -32.51
C VAL A 262 4.14 26.68 -32.61
N SER A 263 4.81 25.86 -31.83
CA SER A 263 6.25 25.62 -31.88
C SER A 263 6.43 24.13 -31.71
N SER A 264 6.71 23.46 -32.82
CA SER A 264 7.16 22.07 -32.96
C SER A 264 8.01 21.57 -31.80
N LYS A 265 7.35 21.05 -30.76
CA LYS A 265 7.85 20.18 -29.69
C LYS A 265 6.64 19.49 -29.05
N GLU A 266 6.40 18.24 -29.40
CA GLU A 266 5.41 17.34 -28.76
C GLU A 266 5.75 16.99 -27.29
N LEU A 267 6.52 17.83 -26.60
CA LEU A 267 7.04 17.60 -25.25
C LEU A 267 6.33 18.42 -24.15
N GLU A 268 5.46 19.37 -24.51
CA GLU A 268 4.76 20.21 -23.51
C GLU A 268 3.45 19.59 -22.96
N GLY A 269 2.98 18.48 -23.54
CA GLY A 269 1.77 17.79 -23.09
C GLY A 269 1.89 17.04 -21.74
N PHE A 270 3.11 16.87 -21.21
CA PHE A 270 3.35 16.15 -19.94
C PHE A 270 3.20 17.02 -18.68
N SER A 271 3.03 18.34 -18.83
CA SER A 271 2.91 19.31 -17.73
C SER A 271 1.71 19.06 -16.80
N ASN A 272 0.68 18.34 -17.28
CA ASN A 272 -0.60 18.16 -16.58
C ASN A 272 -0.67 16.92 -15.66
N ASN A 273 0.37 16.08 -15.62
CA ASN A 273 0.39 14.87 -14.78
C ASN A 273 0.85 15.20 -13.37
N GLN A 274 -0.05 15.76 -12.58
CA GLN A 274 0.18 16.08 -11.18
C GLN A 274 -0.99 15.60 -10.33
N PHE A 275 -0.71 15.06 -9.15
CA PHE A 275 -1.73 14.84 -8.11
C PHE A 275 -1.71 16.01 -7.13
N GLN A 276 -2.89 16.51 -6.79
CA GLN A 276 -3.11 17.42 -5.68
C GLN A 276 -3.70 16.63 -4.51
N ILE A 277 -3.17 16.89 -3.32
CA ILE A 277 -3.57 16.24 -2.07
C ILE A 277 -3.88 17.35 -1.07
N ASP A 278 -5.15 17.41 -0.67
CA ASP A 278 -5.67 18.39 0.28
C ASP A 278 -6.13 17.66 1.53
N TRP A 279 -5.98 18.24 2.72
CA TRP A 279 -6.46 17.63 3.96
C TRP A 279 -7.14 18.61 4.91
N ASP A 280 -8.04 18.07 5.74
CA ASP A 280 -8.69 18.82 6.81
C ASP A 280 -7.62 19.31 7.82
N PRO A 281 -7.76 20.52 8.38
CA PRO A 281 -6.81 21.04 9.38
C PRO A 281 -6.63 20.11 10.59
N ASN A 282 -7.66 19.34 10.95
CA ASN A 282 -7.63 18.38 12.06
C ASN A 282 -7.18 16.98 11.62
N CYS A 283 -6.74 16.81 10.37
CA CYS A 283 -6.20 15.56 9.87
C CYS A 283 -4.91 15.20 10.61
N GLU A 284 -4.91 14.03 11.24
CA GLU A 284 -3.76 13.49 11.95
C GLU A 284 -2.57 13.28 11.00
N ASN A 285 -1.36 13.44 11.53
CA ASN A 285 -0.16 13.40 10.71
C ASN A 285 0.04 12.04 10.00
N GLU A 286 -0.35 10.97 10.68
CA GLU A 286 -0.32 9.61 10.15
C GLU A 286 -1.22 9.47 8.91
N LEU A 287 -2.44 10.01 8.97
CA LEU A 287 -3.35 10.03 7.82
C LEU A 287 -2.86 10.94 6.69
N ARG A 288 -2.21 12.07 7.00
CA ARG A 288 -1.57 12.93 5.97
C ARG A 288 -0.48 12.16 5.23
N LEU A 289 0.39 11.43 5.95
CA LEU A 289 1.42 10.59 5.36
C LEU A 289 0.81 9.47 4.50
N ILE A 290 -0.18 8.75 5.01
CA ILE A 290 -0.87 7.68 4.26
C ILE A 290 -1.52 8.23 3.00
N SER A 291 -2.17 9.40 3.08
CA SER A 291 -2.79 10.06 1.94
C SER A 291 -1.76 10.48 0.88
N LEU A 292 -0.61 11.02 1.31
CA LEU A 292 0.51 11.35 0.42
C LEU A 292 1.05 10.12 -0.29
N VAL A 293 1.39 9.07 0.47
CA VAL A 293 1.91 7.81 -0.06
C VAL A 293 0.90 7.15 -1.01
N PHE A 294 -0.38 7.19 -0.67
CA PHE A 294 -1.43 6.70 -1.55
C PHE A 294 -1.46 7.49 -2.87
N GLY A 295 -1.40 8.82 -2.82
CA GLY A 295 -1.32 9.66 -4.01
C GLY A 295 -0.09 9.37 -4.88
N ILE A 296 1.08 9.14 -4.27
CA ILE A 296 2.30 8.72 -4.98
C ILE A 296 2.10 7.35 -5.63
N GLY A 297 1.50 6.39 -4.92
CA GLY A 297 1.17 5.08 -5.48
C GLY A 297 0.22 5.17 -6.68
N GLN A 298 -0.80 6.03 -6.60
CA GLN A 298 -1.70 6.28 -7.71
C GLN A 298 -1.04 7.05 -8.86
N MET A 299 -0.05 7.89 -8.59
CA MET A 299 0.79 8.52 -9.62
C MET A 299 1.45 7.47 -10.50
N VAL A 300 2.12 6.50 -9.88
CA VAL A 300 2.77 5.42 -10.62
C VAL A 300 1.75 4.51 -11.31
N ARG A 301 0.67 4.12 -10.61
CA ARG A 301 -0.32 3.17 -11.14
C ARG A 301 -1.20 3.73 -12.26
N VAL A 302 -1.66 4.97 -12.10
CA VAL A 302 -2.70 5.57 -12.95
C VAL A 302 -2.12 6.58 -13.92
N ALA A 303 -1.21 7.46 -13.47
CA ALA A 303 -0.62 8.47 -14.35
C ALA A 303 0.48 7.90 -15.25
N PHE A 304 1.27 6.95 -14.74
CA PHE A 304 2.41 6.35 -15.44
C PHE A 304 2.33 4.82 -15.53
N PRO A 305 1.28 4.26 -16.18
CA PRO A 305 1.06 2.81 -16.21
C PRO A 305 2.22 2.03 -16.85
N GLN A 306 3.01 2.65 -17.73
CA GLN A 306 4.22 2.06 -18.30
C GLN A 306 5.29 1.82 -17.23
N LEU A 307 5.54 2.79 -16.36
CA LEU A 307 6.47 2.65 -15.23
C LEU A 307 5.99 1.55 -14.28
N PHE A 308 4.70 1.54 -13.97
CA PHE A 308 4.09 0.51 -13.15
C PHE A 308 4.25 -0.89 -13.74
N HIS A 309 4.07 -1.03 -15.06
CA HIS A 309 4.29 -2.29 -15.76
C HIS A 309 5.74 -2.79 -15.62
N ILE A 310 6.73 -1.91 -15.77
CA ILE A 310 8.14 -2.26 -15.60
C ILE A 310 8.42 -2.71 -14.16
N VAL A 311 7.92 -1.97 -13.16
CA VAL A 311 8.00 -2.32 -11.73
C VAL A 311 7.37 -3.69 -11.46
N LYS A 312 6.22 -3.98 -12.05
CA LYS A 312 5.53 -5.27 -11.91
C LYS A 312 6.36 -6.41 -12.50
N GLU A 313 6.84 -6.23 -13.72
CA GLU A 313 7.69 -7.20 -14.43
C GLU A 313 8.97 -7.53 -13.67
N PHE A 314 9.63 -6.51 -13.11
CA PHE A 314 10.82 -6.72 -12.29
C PHE A 314 10.55 -7.68 -11.14
N ARG A 315 9.43 -7.49 -10.43
CA ARG A 315 9.09 -8.30 -9.27
C ARG A 315 8.66 -9.71 -9.63
N GLN A 316 7.94 -9.88 -10.74
CA GLN A 316 7.57 -11.22 -11.22
C GLN A 316 8.79 -12.06 -11.60
N ARG A 317 9.86 -11.43 -12.08
CA ARG A 317 11.11 -12.12 -12.44
C ARG A 317 11.97 -12.50 -11.23
N ASN A 318 11.79 -11.81 -10.11
CA ASN A 318 12.59 -11.96 -8.89
C ASN A 318 11.85 -12.65 -7.73
N GLN A 319 10.64 -13.16 -7.98
CA GLN A 319 9.88 -14.03 -7.06
C GLN A 319 10.08 -15.50 -7.42
#